data_AF-A0A2U8QTT7-F1
#
_entry.id   AF-A0A2U8QTT7-F1
#
_cell.length_a   1.000
_cell.length_b   1.000
_cell.length_c   1.000
_cell.angle_alpha   90.00
_cell.angle_beta   90.00
_cell.angle_gamma   90.00
#
_symmetry.space_group_name_H-M   'P 1'
#
loop_
_entity.id
_entity.type
_entity.pdbx_description
1 polymer ?
#
loop_
_entity_poly.entity_id
_entity_poly.type
_entity_poly.pdbx_seq_one_letter_code
_entity_poly.pdbx_strand_id
1 'polypeptide(L)'
;MDAKEKYLKIKIGNKNVFDILNELKKESNSIDSIVKLREVFPELTLIEAKEILIISETSFNSLDEYQQNFLNHFEKLSDEDF
;
A
#
# COMPACT_ATOMS: atom_id res chain seq x y z
N MET A 1 -15.53 -2.36 2.25
CA MET A 1 -15.20 -1.08 2.91
C MET A 1 -13.99 -0.54 2.20
N ASP A 2 -13.99 0.71 1.73
CA ASP A 2 -12.85 1.26 0.99
C ASP A 2 -11.66 1.42 1.95
N ALA A 3 -10.60 0.62 1.76
CA ALA A 3 -9.45 0.64 2.66
C ALA A 3 -8.74 2.00 2.60
N LYS A 4 -8.85 2.72 1.48
CA LYS A 4 -8.33 4.08 1.33
C LYS A 4 -9.00 5.06 2.30
N GLU A 5 -10.32 4.99 2.44
CA GLU A 5 -11.07 5.82 3.40
C GLU A 5 -10.70 5.51 4.85
N LYS A 6 -10.39 4.24 5.17
CA LYS A 6 -9.87 3.84 6.48
C LYS A 6 -8.54 4.54 6.75
N TYR A 7 -7.59 4.47 5.81
CA TYR A 7 -6.24 4.99 6.00
C TYR A 7 -6.14 6.52 5.94
N LEU A 8 -7.02 7.21 5.20
CA LEU A 8 -7.09 8.67 5.19
C LEU A 8 -7.38 9.29 6.57
N LYS A 9 -7.96 8.52 7.50
CA LYS A 9 -8.23 8.96 8.88
C LYS A 9 -6.98 8.94 9.75
N ILE A 10 -5.94 8.19 9.36
CA ILE A 10 -4.67 8.09 10.08
C ILE A 10 -3.82 9.30 9.69
N LYS A 11 -3.49 10.13 10.68
CA LYS A 11 -2.80 11.42 10.46
C LYS A 11 -1.97 11.84 11.66
N ILE A 12 -0.90 12.58 11.39
CA ILE A 12 -0.10 13.30 12.39
C ILE A 12 -0.10 14.77 12.01
N GLY A 13 -0.62 15.61 12.91
CA GLY A 13 -0.87 17.03 12.62
C GLY A 13 -1.81 17.19 11.42
N ASN A 14 -1.31 17.83 10.36
CA ASN A 14 -2.06 18.12 9.13
C ASN A 14 -1.75 17.15 7.98
N LYS A 15 -0.87 16.16 8.16
CA LYS A 15 -0.49 15.19 7.13
C LYS A 15 -1.16 13.85 7.38
N ASN A 16 -1.82 13.31 6.37
CA ASN A 16 -2.36 11.96 6.43
C ASN A 16 -1.25 10.92 6.13
N VAL A 17 -1.55 9.65 6.38
CA VAL A 17 -0.57 8.55 6.21
C VAL A 17 0.01 8.46 4.80
N PHE A 18 -0.75 8.83 3.75
CA PHE A 18 -0.27 8.84 2.37
C PHE A 18 0.67 10.02 2.09
N ASP A 19 0.41 11.19 2.70
CA ASP A 19 1.32 12.34 2.60
C ASP A 19 2.67 12.00 3.21
N ILE A 20 2.66 11.38 4.41
CA ILE A 20 3.88 10.95 5.10
C ILE A 20 4.60 9.88 4.30
N LEU A 21 3.89 8.87 3.79
CA LEU A 21 4.49 7.84 2.94
C LEU A 21 5.18 8.45 1.71
N ASN A 22 4.54 9.42 1.05
CA ASN A 22 5.14 10.12 -0.10
C ASN A 22 6.41 10.88 0.25
N GLU A 23 6.55 11.37 1.48
CA GLU A 23 7.79 11.98 1.97
C GLU A 23 8.87 10.91 2.19
N LEU A 24 8.54 9.81 2.86
CA LEU A 24 9.47 8.72 3.13
C LEU A 24 10.03 8.07 1.86
N LYS A 25 9.19 7.96 0.82
CA LYS A 25 9.58 7.40 -0.49
C LYS A 25 10.58 8.26 -1.25
N LYS A 26 10.66 9.56 -0.96
CA LYS A 26 11.69 10.43 -1.58
C LYS A 26 13.09 10.12 -1.05
N GLU A 27 13.17 9.51 0.13
CA GLU A 27 14.42 9.30 0.86
C GLU A 27 14.79 7.81 1.00
N SER A 28 13.92 6.89 0.56
CA SER A 28 14.13 5.45 0.76
C SER A 28 13.39 4.60 -0.25
N ASN A 29 13.83 3.35 -0.42
CA ASN A 29 13.13 2.37 -1.25
C ASN A 29 11.80 1.95 -0.61
N SER A 30 10.97 1.21 -1.35
CA SER A 30 9.61 0.84 -0.90
C SER A 30 9.59 -0.01 0.37
N ILE A 31 10.57 -0.89 0.59
CA ILE A 31 10.64 -1.73 1.79
C ILE A 31 11.01 -0.88 3.00
N ASP A 32 12.05 -0.06 2.87
CA ASP A 32 12.50 0.86 3.91
C ASP A 32 11.41 1.89 4.24
N SER A 33 10.65 2.35 3.24
CA SER A 33 9.50 3.24 3.42
C SER A 33 8.41 2.60 4.28
N ILE A 34 8.13 1.30 4.10
CA ILE A 34 7.16 0.55 4.93
C ILE A 34 7.65 0.47 6.38
N VAL A 35 8.94 0.18 6.59
CA VAL A 35 9.52 0.09 7.94
C VAL A 35 9.44 1.44 8.63
N LYS A 36 9.91 2.51 7.98
CA LYS A 36 9.83 3.88 8.50
C LYS A 36 8.40 4.35 8.75
N LEU A 37 7.46 3.96 7.89
CA LEU A 37 6.04 4.31 8.10
C LEU A 37 5.52 3.72 9.41
N ARG A 38 5.95 2.50 9.78
CA ARG A 38 5.59 1.88 11.07
C ARG A 38 6.31 2.49 12.26
N GLU A 39 7.51 3.05 12.07
CA GLU A 39 8.17 3.84 13.11
C GLU A 39 7.38 5.12 13.40
N VAL A 40 6.79 5.73 12.37
CA VAL A 40 5.95 6.93 12.49
C VAL A 40 4.54 6.60 13.00
N PHE A 41 3.98 5.48 12.59
CA PHE A 41 2.65 4.98 12.97
C PHE A 41 2.76 3.57 13.57
N PRO A 42 3.16 3.44 14.85
CA PRO A 42 3.39 2.14 15.49
C PRO A 42 2.15 1.25 15.57
N GLU A 43 0.96 1.83 15.48
CA GLU A 43 -0.32 1.13 15.45
C GLU A 43 -0.54 0.35 14.15
N LEU A 44 0.18 0.68 13.07
CA LEU A 44 0.07 -0.03 11.80
C LEU A 44 0.80 -1.37 11.86
N THR A 45 0.07 -2.41 11.46
CA THR A 45 0.70 -3.69 11.15
C THR A 45 1.52 -3.60 9.86
N LEU A 46 2.42 -4.56 9.66
CA LEU A 46 3.21 -4.66 8.42
C LEU A 46 2.32 -4.82 7.18
N ILE A 47 1.19 -5.54 7.32
CA ILE A 47 0.23 -5.76 6.25
C ILE A 47 -0.46 -4.45 5.88
N GLU A 48 -0.91 -3.68 6.87
CA GLU A 48 -1.57 -2.39 6.62
C GLU A 48 -0.61 -1.38 6.01
N ALA A 49 0.64 -1.31 6.48
CA ALA A 49 1.66 -0.45 5.89
C ALA A 49 1.96 -0.82 4.42
N LYS A 50 1.98 -2.12 4.10
CA LYS A 50 2.10 -2.61 2.71
C LYS A 50 0.87 -2.25 1.87
N GLU A 51 -0.33 -2.39 2.43
CA GLU A 51 -1.57 -2.04 1.75
C GLU A 51 -1.63 -0.53 1.44
N ILE A 52 -1.23 0.33 2.37
CA ILE A 52 -1.11 1.78 2.16
C ILE A 52 -0.16 2.09 0.99
N LEU A 53 0.98 1.38 0.91
CA LEU A 53 1.91 1.53 -0.21
C LEU A 53 1.25 1.16 -1.54
N ILE A 54 0.54 0.04 -1.61
CA ILE A 54 -0.14 -0.42 -2.82
C ILE A 54 -1.19 0.60 -3.27
N ILE A 55 -2.04 1.07 -2.35
CA ILE A 55 -3.06 2.09 -2.63
C ILE A 55 -2.41 3.40 -3.09
N SER A 56 -1.22 3.73 -2.58
CA SER A 56 -0.49 4.94 -2.97
C SER A 56 0.15 4.85 -4.36
N GLU A 57 0.53 3.66 -4.81
CA GLU A 57 1.28 3.45 -6.06
C GLU A 57 0.43 2.96 -7.23
N THR A 58 -0.78 2.48 -6.93
CA THR A 58 -1.64 1.83 -7.91
C THR A 58 -3.04 2.44 -7.91
N SER A 59 -3.86 2.01 -8.86
CA SER A 59 -5.28 2.38 -8.90
C SER A 59 -6.17 1.48 -8.04
N PHE A 60 -5.59 0.51 -7.32
CA PHE A 60 -6.33 -0.42 -6.47
C PHE A 60 -6.65 0.19 -5.11
N ASN A 61 -7.80 -0.18 -4.56
CA ASN A 61 -8.31 0.37 -3.31
C ASN A 61 -8.00 -0.52 -2.10
N SER A 62 -7.45 -1.72 -2.32
CA SER A 62 -7.01 -2.64 -1.28
C SER A 62 -5.90 -3.59 -1.76
N LEU A 63 -5.25 -4.25 -0.81
CA LEU A 63 -4.29 -5.33 -1.09
C LEU A 63 -4.97 -6.51 -1.78
N ASP A 64 -6.19 -6.86 -1.36
CA ASP A 64 -6.94 -7.98 -1.95
C ASP A 64 -7.26 -7.73 -3.42
N GLU A 65 -7.67 -6.50 -3.77
CA GLU A 65 -7.98 -6.13 -5.16
C GLU A 65 -6.74 -6.24 -6.04
N TYR A 66 -5.59 -5.77 -5.54
CA TYR A 66 -4.31 -5.92 -6.21
C TYR A 66 -3.92 -7.40 -6.39
N GLN A 67 -4.06 -8.22 -5.35
CA GLN A 67 -3.72 -9.64 -5.41
C GLN A 67 -4.62 -10.42 -6.38
N GLN A 68 -5.92 -10.14 -6.39
CA GLN A 68 -6.86 -10.72 -7.35
C GLN A 68 -6.50 -10.34 -8.78
N ASN A 69 -6.16 -9.07 -9.03
CA ASN A 69 -5.70 -8.65 -10.35
C ASN A 69 -4.43 -9.38 -10.79
N PHE A 70 -3.46 -9.52 -9.88
CA PHE A 70 -2.22 -10.23 -10.14
C PHE A 70 -2.45 -11.71 -10.45
N LEU A 71 -3.31 -12.39 -9.66
CA LEU A 71 -3.67 -13.79 -9.88
C LEU A 71 -4.35 -13.98 -11.25
N ASN A 72 -5.33 -13.15 -11.59
CA ASN A 72 -6.00 -13.20 -12.89
C ASN A 72 -5.04 -12.96 -14.07
N HIS A 73 -4.01 -12.12 -13.88
CA HIS A 73 -2.98 -11.92 -14.90
C HIS A 73 -2.09 -13.16 -15.05
N PHE A 74 -1.80 -13.84 -13.95
CA PHE A 74 -0.98 -15.05 -13.93
C PHE A 74 -1.69 -16.24 -14.59
N GLU A 75 -2.99 -16.43 -14.32
CA GLU A 75 -3.79 -17.49 -14.96
C GLU A 75 -3.85 -17.32 -16.49
N LYS A 76 -3.98 -16.08 -16.98
CA LYS A 76 -3.95 -15.79 -18.42
C LYS A 76 -2.61 -16.12 -19.07
N LEU A 77 -1.50 -15.87 -18.38
CA LEU A 77 -0.17 -16.24 -18.87
C LEU A 77 -0.01 -17.76 -18.96
N SER A 78 -0.55 -18.52 -17.99
CA SER A 78 -0.50 -19.99 -18.04
C SER A 78 -1.37 -20.61 -19.12
N ASP A 79 -2.46 -19.94 -19.51
CA ASP A 79 -3.35 -20.40 -20.60
C ASP A 79 -2.80 -20.09 -22.00
N GLU A 80 -1.89 -19.11 -22.14
CA GLU A 80 -1.25 -18.74 -23.41
C GLU A 80 -0.03 -19.59 -23.78
N ASP A 81 0.49 -20.40 -22.85
CA ASP A 81 1.66 -21.29 -23.04
C ASP A 81 1.30 -22.72 -23.50
N PHE A 82 0.07 -22.97 -23.96
CA PHE A 82 -0.40 -24.28 -24.48
C PHE A 82 -1.03 -24.24 -25.88
#